data_AF-A0A1Q7XS24-F1
#
_entry.id   AF-A0A1Q7XS24-F1
#
_cell.length_a   1.000
_cell.length_b   1.000
_cell.length_c   1.000
_cell.angle_alpha   90.00
_cell.angle_beta   90.00
_cell.angle_gamma   90.00
#
_symmetry.space_group_name_H-M   'P 1'
#
loop_
_entity.id
_entity.type
_entity.pdbx_description
1 polymer ?
#
loop_
_entity_poly.entity_id
_entity_poly.type
_entity_poly.pdbx_seq_one_letter_code
_entity_poly.pdbx_strand_id
1 'polypeptide(L)'
;MLPGDSSDPPVAAANPFTVADVVAILRERGRLAAEPSLGQEAWCERAALVLGGHASDRAALADLLDLVFQYDAREIISRVESHVVLSRYAARGVLRQVGLLLLDGVPLTTERFKEIVTALKEGMELRGRELFHPIRLVLAGRAGEGELDRVILLLDEAAALSFAAPVKSARARILEFCSVLD
;
A
#
# COMPACT_ATOMS: atom_id res chain seq x y z
N MET A 1 -28.01 6.50 34.89
CA MET A 1 -26.90 5.57 34.59
C MET A 1 -26.96 5.27 33.10
N LEU A 2 -26.02 5.81 32.32
CA LEU A 2 -25.79 5.41 30.94
C LEU A 2 -24.68 4.35 30.96
N PRO A 3 -24.81 3.21 30.26
CA PRO A 3 -23.70 2.28 30.13
C PRO A 3 -22.69 2.87 29.14
N GLY A 4 -21.41 2.80 29.53
CA GLY A 4 -20.28 3.36 28.80
C GLY A 4 -20.08 2.69 27.44
N ASP A 5 -19.94 3.52 26.42
CA ASP A 5 -19.48 3.13 25.10
C ASP A 5 -17.94 3.01 25.18
N SER A 6 -17.46 1.89 25.70
CA SER A 6 -16.04 1.55 25.70
C SER A 6 -15.66 1.11 24.29
N SER A 7 -15.37 2.08 23.43
CA SER A 7 -14.61 1.86 22.21
C SER A 7 -13.15 1.61 22.59
N ASP A 8 -12.85 0.40 23.05
CA ASP A 8 -11.46 -0.06 23.15
C ASP A 8 -10.87 -0.09 21.73
N PRO A 9 -9.70 0.53 21.49
CA PRO A 9 -8.98 0.31 20.24
C PRO A 9 -8.64 -1.17 20.15
N PRO A 10 -8.71 -1.80 18.96
CA PRO A 10 -8.27 -3.18 18.80
C PRO A 10 -6.82 -3.25 19.28
N VAL A 11 -6.59 -4.07 20.32
CA VAL A 11 -5.26 -4.44 20.80
C VAL A 11 -4.48 -4.88 19.56
N ALA A 12 -3.43 -4.15 19.20
CA ALA A 12 -2.58 -4.55 18.09
C ALA A 12 -2.15 -5.99 18.36
N ALA A 13 -2.63 -6.93 17.54
CA ALA A 13 -2.31 -8.33 17.71
C ALA A 13 -0.78 -8.44 17.74
N ALA A 14 -0.24 -9.11 18.76
CA ALA A 14 1.20 -9.33 18.87
C ALA A 14 1.66 -9.93 17.55
N ASN A 15 2.58 -9.25 16.85
CA ASN A 15 3.00 -9.64 15.52
C ASN A 15 3.58 -11.06 15.55
N PRO A 16 2.92 -12.06 14.94
CA PRO A 16 3.37 -13.44 15.02
C PRO A 16 4.39 -13.78 13.94
N PHE A 17 4.65 -12.88 12.99
CA PHE A 17 5.50 -13.12 11.83
C PHE A 17 6.89 -12.52 12.00
N THR A 18 7.86 -13.26 11.49
CA THR A 18 9.29 -12.93 11.53
C THR A 18 9.83 -12.62 10.13
N VAL A 19 11.08 -12.16 10.06
CA VAL A 19 11.81 -11.99 8.80
C VAL A 19 11.84 -13.29 7.99
N ALA A 20 12.03 -14.42 8.68
CA ALA A 20 12.09 -15.75 8.06
C ALA A 20 10.77 -16.13 7.37
N ASP A 21 9.63 -15.75 7.96
CA ASP A 21 8.31 -16.01 7.37
C ASP A 21 8.12 -15.22 6.07
N VAL A 22 8.50 -13.94 6.06
CA VAL A 22 8.44 -13.10 4.86
C VAL A 22 9.38 -13.64 3.77
N VAL A 23 10.62 -13.98 4.11
CA VAL A 23 11.58 -14.56 3.16
C VAL A 23 11.04 -15.87 2.58
N ALA A 24 10.46 -16.74 3.40
CA ALA A 24 9.87 -17.99 2.94
C ALA A 24 8.71 -17.75 1.96
N ILE A 25 7.78 -16.84 2.29
CA ILE A 25 6.68 -16.46 1.40
C ILE A 25 7.20 -15.92 0.07
N LEU A 26 8.18 -15.01 0.11
CA LEU A 26 8.73 -14.41 -1.11
C LEU A 26 9.44 -15.45 -2.00
N ARG A 27 10.11 -16.45 -1.42
CA ARG A 27 10.70 -17.56 -2.18
C ARG A 27 9.63 -18.42 -2.84
N GLU A 28 8.59 -18.80 -2.11
CA GLU A 28 7.46 -19.59 -2.65
C GLU A 28 6.75 -18.86 -3.80
N ARG A 29 6.63 -17.53 -3.72
CA ARG A 29 6.06 -16.69 -4.77
C ARG A 29 7.07 -16.35 -5.89
N GLY A 30 8.29 -16.87 -5.83
CA GLY A 30 9.35 -16.61 -6.83
C GLY A 30 9.81 -15.15 -6.89
N ARG A 31 9.68 -14.39 -5.80
CA ARG A 31 10.12 -12.98 -5.67
C ARG A 31 11.57 -12.86 -5.19
N LEU A 32 12.08 -13.91 -4.54
CA LEU A 32 13.48 -14.07 -4.17
C LEU A 32 14.04 -15.32 -4.86
N ALA A 33 15.07 -15.15 -5.69
CA ALA A 33 15.71 -16.25 -6.44
C ALA A 33 16.89 -16.89 -5.69
N ALA A 34 17.45 -16.19 -4.70
CA ALA A 34 18.64 -16.60 -3.96
C ALA A 34 18.51 -16.20 -2.47
N GLU A 35 19.62 -16.30 -1.74
CA GLU A 35 19.72 -15.68 -0.42
C GLU A 35 19.50 -14.16 -0.53
N PRO A 36 18.68 -13.56 0.36
CA PRO A 36 18.44 -12.13 0.32
C PRO A 36 19.73 -11.37 0.60
N SER A 37 19.96 -10.29 -0.16
CA SER A 37 20.96 -9.28 0.22
C SER A 37 20.58 -8.61 1.54
N LEU A 38 21.55 -7.96 2.21
CA LEU A 38 21.29 -7.21 3.45
C LEU A 38 20.14 -6.21 3.30
N GLY A 39 20.01 -5.54 2.16
CA GLY A 39 18.91 -4.63 1.89
C GLY A 39 17.55 -5.33 1.77
N GLN A 40 17.51 -6.51 1.14
CA GLN A 40 16.28 -7.32 1.05
C GLN A 40 15.89 -7.91 2.40
N GLU A 41 16.86 -8.32 3.21
CA GLU A 41 16.63 -8.82 4.56
C GLU A 41 16.06 -7.72 5.46
N ALA A 42 16.66 -6.52 5.44
CA ALA A 42 16.14 -5.35 6.16
C ALA A 42 14.72 -4.97 5.69
N TRP A 43 14.46 -5.03 4.38
CA TRP A 43 13.11 -4.82 3.85
C TRP A 43 12.13 -5.90 4.35
N CYS A 44 12.54 -7.18 4.38
CA CYS A 44 11.71 -8.28 4.89
C CYS A 44 11.40 -8.11 6.38
N GLU A 45 12.37 -7.64 7.16
CA GLU A 45 12.17 -7.32 8.58
C GLU A 45 11.15 -6.20 8.76
N ARG A 46 11.28 -5.12 8.00
CA ARG A 46 10.31 -4.02 8.02
C ARG A 46 8.93 -4.49 7.57
N ALA A 47 8.85 -5.31 6.51
CA ALA A 47 7.58 -5.85 6.02
C ALA A 47 6.89 -6.73 7.07
N ALA A 48 7.64 -7.60 7.76
CA ALA A 48 7.12 -8.39 8.87
C ALA A 48 6.57 -7.48 9.98
N LEU A 49 7.34 -6.46 10.38
CA LEU A 49 6.95 -5.52 11.44
C LEU A 49 5.64 -4.76 11.12
N VAL A 50 5.51 -4.23 9.90
CA VAL A 50 4.36 -3.38 9.57
C VAL A 50 3.13 -4.20 9.17
N LEU A 51 3.29 -5.27 8.38
CA LEU A 51 2.16 -6.06 7.89
C LEU A 51 1.70 -7.13 8.88
N GLY A 52 2.61 -7.69 9.68
CA GLY A 52 2.34 -8.91 10.42
C GLY A 52 1.24 -8.79 11.48
N GLY A 53 1.14 -7.65 12.18
CA GLY A 53 0.03 -7.37 13.10
C GLY A 53 -1.33 -7.14 12.43
N HIS A 54 -1.38 -7.10 11.10
CA HIS A 54 -2.58 -6.86 10.29
C HIS A 54 -2.97 -8.08 9.44
N ALA A 55 -2.16 -9.12 9.45
CA ALA A 55 -2.45 -10.38 8.78
C ALA A 55 -3.05 -11.37 9.79
N SER A 56 -4.22 -11.94 9.48
CA SER A 56 -4.86 -12.96 10.31
C SER A 56 -4.08 -14.27 10.37
N ASP A 57 -3.37 -14.57 9.28
CA ASP A 57 -2.61 -15.80 9.07
C ASP A 57 -1.55 -15.57 7.98
N ARG A 58 -0.76 -16.62 7.72
CA ARG A 58 0.32 -16.58 6.73
C ARG A 58 -0.19 -16.30 5.31
N ALA A 59 -1.39 -16.78 4.95
CA ALA A 59 -1.95 -16.55 3.62
C ALA A 59 -2.35 -15.07 3.47
N ALA A 60 -2.98 -14.47 4.48
CA ALA A 60 -3.29 -13.05 4.51
C ALA A 60 -2.02 -12.18 4.43
N LEU A 61 -0.92 -12.57 5.10
CA LEU A 61 0.36 -11.88 4.96
C LEU A 61 0.91 -12.00 3.53
N ALA A 62 0.84 -13.19 2.93
CA ALA A 62 1.28 -13.41 1.55
C ALA A 62 0.48 -12.57 0.55
N ASP A 63 -0.83 -12.43 0.76
CA ASP A 63 -1.69 -11.61 -0.09
C ASP A 63 -1.36 -10.12 0.03
N LEU A 64 -1.03 -9.63 1.24
CA LEU A 64 -0.56 -8.24 1.43
C LEU A 64 0.81 -8.01 0.78
N LEU A 65 1.73 -8.96 0.90
CA LEU A 65 3.04 -8.90 0.25
C LEU A 65 2.89 -8.88 -1.27
N ASP A 66 1.97 -9.67 -1.83
CA ASP A 66 1.73 -9.69 -3.27
C ASP A 66 1.34 -8.33 -3.84
N LEU A 67 0.61 -7.50 -3.09
CA LEU A 67 0.27 -6.14 -3.52
C LEU A 67 1.49 -5.23 -3.71
N VAL A 68 2.63 -5.54 -3.07
CA VAL A 68 3.90 -4.84 -3.30
C VAL A 68 4.54 -5.25 -4.64
N PHE A 69 4.43 -6.51 -5.03
CA PHE A 69 5.11 -7.03 -6.22
C PHE A 69 4.23 -7.07 -7.48
N GLN A 70 2.92 -7.19 -7.31
CA GLN A 70 1.95 -7.37 -8.39
C GLN A 70 1.15 -6.09 -8.56
N TYR A 71 1.40 -5.38 -9.66
CA TYR A 71 0.67 -4.18 -9.98
C TYR A 71 0.56 -3.99 -11.50
N ASP A 72 -0.67 -3.92 -11.98
CA ASP A 72 -1.02 -3.60 -13.37
C ASP A 72 -2.23 -2.67 -13.36
N ALA A 73 -2.05 -1.42 -13.79
CA ALA A 73 -3.13 -0.43 -13.75
C ALA A 73 -4.33 -0.79 -14.64
N ARG A 74 -4.10 -1.46 -15.78
CA ARG A 74 -5.19 -1.86 -16.70
C ARG A 74 -6.04 -2.93 -16.06
N GLU A 75 -5.40 -3.94 -15.47
CA GLU A 75 -6.10 -4.97 -14.72
C GLU A 75 -6.90 -4.36 -13.58
N ILE A 76 -6.29 -3.48 -12.77
CA ILE A 76 -6.96 -2.84 -11.65
C ILE A 76 -8.18 -2.04 -12.13
N ILE A 77 -8.03 -1.19 -13.15
CA ILE A 77 -9.13 -0.35 -13.67
C ILE A 77 -10.27 -1.18 -14.22
N SER A 78 -10.00 -2.36 -14.79
CA SER A 78 -11.03 -3.26 -15.35
C SER A 78 -11.94 -3.92 -14.32
N ARG A 79 -11.58 -3.87 -13.03
CA ARG A 79 -12.35 -4.50 -11.94
C ARG A 79 -13.57 -3.66 -11.57
N VAL A 80 -14.69 -4.32 -11.28
CA VAL A 80 -15.96 -3.67 -10.89
C VAL A 80 -15.79 -2.82 -9.63
N GLU A 81 -15.03 -3.30 -8.65
CA GLU A 81 -14.76 -2.59 -7.40
C GLU A 81 -14.00 -1.28 -7.63
N SER A 82 -13.10 -1.26 -8.61
CA SER A 82 -12.37 -0.04 -9.01
C SER A 82 -13.32 1.00 -9.60
N HIS A 83 -14.25 0.58 -10.45
CA HIS A 83 -15.26 1.48 -11.00
C HIS A 83 -16.13 2.11 -9.91
N VAL A 84 -16.53 1.36 -8.88
CA VAL A 84 -17.29 1.88 -7.72
C VAL A 84 -16.53 2.97 -6.97
N VAL A 85 -15.20 2.85 -6.88
CA VAL A 85 -14.36 3.88 -6.25
C VAL A 85 -14.21 5.09 -7.17
N LEU A 86 -13.94 4.88 -8.45
CA LEU A 86 -13.66 5.92 -9.43
C LEU A 86 -14.92 6.73 -9.81
N SER A 87 -16.11 6.17 -9.65
CA SER A 87 -17.38 6.86 -9.90
C SER A 87 -17.76 7.85 -8.79
N ARG A 88 -17.05 7.85 -7.65
CA ARG A 88 -17.27 8.82 -6.57
C ARG A 88 -16.80 10.20 -7.01
N TYR A 89 -17.60 11.22 -6.67
CA TYR A 89 -17.44 12.61 -7.11
C TYR A 89 -15.99 13.13 -7.09
N ALA A 90 -15.23 12.87 -6.01
CA ALA A 90 -13.90 13.42 -5.85
C ALA A 90 -12.74 12.48 -6.25
N ALA A 91 -13.01 11.23 -6.62
CA ALA A 91 -11.97 10.21 -6.78
C ALA A 91 -10.90 10.61 -7.80
N ARG A 92 -11.31 11.01 -9.01
CA ARG A 92 -10.38 11.48 -10.05
C ARG A 92 -9.60 12.74 -9.63
N GLY A 93 -10.20 13.60 -8.81
CA GLY A 93 -9.54 14.76 -8.23
C GLY A 93 -8.41 14.36 -7.28
N VAL A 94 -8.68 13.39 -6.39
CA VAL A 94 -7.67 12.85 -5.46
C VAL A 94 -6.50 12.23 -6.23
N LEU A 95 -6.79 11.42 -7.26
CA LEU A 95 -5.75 10.79 -8.07
C LEU A 95 -4.83 11.81 -8.75
N ARG A 96 -5.40 12.86 -9.35
CA ARG A 96 -4.59 13.93 -9.96
C ARG A 96 -3.69 14.61 -8.93
N GLN A 97 -4.21 14.93 -7.74
CA GLN A 97 -3.44 15.61 -6.72
C GLN A 97 -2.35 14.73 -6.10
N VAL A 98 -2.63 13.44 -5.89
CA VAL A 98 -1.61 12.45 -5.50
C VAL A 98 -0.52 12.36 -6.56
N GLY A 99 -0.91 12.33 -7.84
CA GLY A 99 0.03 12.36 -8.96
C GLY A 99 0.97 13.55 -8.89
N LEU A 100 0.42 14.77 -8.76
CA LEU A 100 1.19 16.01 -8.65
C LEU A 100 2.16 16.00 -7.47
N LEU A 101 1.72 15.53 -6.29
CA LEU A 101 2.53 15.49 -5.08
C LEU A 101 3.65 14.44 -5.12
N LEU A 102 3.56 13.44 -6.00
CA LEU A 102 4.57 12.40 -6.22
C LEU A 102 5.47 12.67 -7.44
N LEU A 103 5.26 13.77 -8.18
CA LEU A 103 6.00 14.03 -9.42
C LEU A 103 7.50 14.23 -9.20
N ASP A 104 7.88 14.79 -8.05
CA ASP A 104 9.27 15.12 -7.67
C ASP A 104 10.20 13.90 -7.57
N GLY A 105 9.64 12.69 -7.51
CA GLY A 105 10.42 11.45 -7.44
C GLY A 105 11.04 11.18 -6.08
N VAL A 106 10.72 11.95 -5.05
CA VAL A 106 11.18 11.69 -3.69
C VAL A 106 10.54 10.39 -3.18
N PRO A 107 11.32 9.44 -2.64
CA PRO A 107 10.78 8.19 -2.13
C PRO A 107 9.66 8.39 -1.10
N LEU A 108 8.60 7.59 -1.20
CA LEU A 108 7.43 7.67 -0.32
C LEU A 108 7.72 7.05 1.05
N THR A 109 8.27 7.83 1.96
CA THR A 109 8.43 7.48 3.38
C THR A 109 7.15 7.66 4.18
N THR A 110 7.14 7.22 5.44
CA THR A 110 6.02 7.45 6.38
C THR A 110 5.74 8.93 6.56
N GLU A 111 6.78 9.74 6.74
CA GLU A 111 6.71 11.19 6.91
C GLU A 111 6.16 11.83 5.65
N ARG A 112 6.69 11.44 4.48
CA ARG A 112 6.24 11.94 3.19
C ARG A 112 4.78 11.59 2.91
N PHE A 113 4.36 10.37 3.24
CA PHE A 113 2.96 9.96 3.08
C PHE A 113 2.03 10.77 3.99
N LYS A 114 2.43 11.06 5.24
CA LYS A 114 1.68 11.94 6.15
C LYS A 114 1.57 13.37 5.60
N GLU A 115 2.65 13.92 5.06
CA GLU A 115 2.65 15.25 4.42
C GLU A 115 1.65 15.30 3.25
N ILE A 116 1.71 14.30 2.36
CA ILE A 116 0.79 14.18 1.21
C ILE A 116 -0.66 14.10 1.67
N VAL A 117 -0.95 13.24 2.65
CA VAL A 117 -2.31 13.09 3.20
C VAL A 117 -2.81 14.39 3.84
N THR A 118 -1.95 15.12 4.56
CA THR A 118 -2.29 16.42 5.14
C THR A 118 -2.58 17.46 4.05
N ALA A 119 -1.72 17.58 3.04
CA ALA A 119 -1.92 18.49 1.92
C ALA A 119 -3.23 18.21 1.15
N LEU A 120 -3.57 16.92 0.95
CA LEU A 120 -4.85 16.53 0.34
C LEU A 120 -6.05 16.91 1.22
N LYS A 121 -5.94 16.69 2.53
CA LYS A 121 -6.99 17.03 3.50
C LYS A 121 -7.26 18.53 3.55
N GLU A 122 -6.23 19.35 3.46
CA GLU A 122 -6.33 20.81 3.48
C GLU A 122 -6.85 21.35 2.14
N GLY A 123 -6.40 20.79 1.01
CA GLY A 123 -6.76 21.28 -0.31
C GLY A 123 -8.13 20.83 -0.86
N MET A 124 -8.74 19.79 -0.29
CA MET A 124 -9.95 19.18 -0.87
C MET A 124 -11.13 19.02 0.11
N GLU A 125 -10.93 19.32 1.41
CA GLU A 125 -11.92 19.09 2.48
C GLU A 125 -12.44 17.63 2.59
N LEU A 126 -11.75 16.65 1.99
CA LEU A 126 -12.15 15.23 2.01
C LEU A 126 -11.62 14.50 3.24
N ARG A 127 -12.38 13.53 3.76
CA ARG A 127 -12.00 12.69 4.91
C ARG A 127 -12.42 11.23 4.71
N GLY A 128 -11.86 10.35 5.54
CA GLY A 128 -12.24 8.93 5.57
C GLY A 128 -12.13 8.26 4.20
N ARG A 129 -13.16 7.47 3.85
CA ARG A 129 -13.17 6.64 2.63
C ARG A 129 -13.05 7.44 1.35
N GLU A 130 -13.61 8.65 1.29
CA GLU A 130 -13.56 9.50 0.09
C GLU A 130 -12.13 9.92 -0.26
N LEU A 131 -11.28 10.11 0.74
CA LEU A 131 -9.87 10.43 0.55
C LEU A 131 -9.03 9.16 0.37
N PHE A 132 -9.18 8.17 1.27
CA PHE A 132 -8.24 7.04 1.32
C PHE A 132 -8.51 5.94 0.30
N HIS A 133 -9.77 5.70 -0.09
CA HIS A 133 -10.04 4.63 -1.06
C HIS A 133 -9.41 4.90 -2.42
N PRO A 134 -9.48 6.12 -3.01
CA PRO A 134 -8.77 6.42 -4.25
C PRO A 134 -7.25 6.26 -4.11
N ILE A 135 -6.64 6.72 -3.00
CA ILE A 135 -5.19 6.58 -2.75
C ILE A 135 -4.79 5.11 -2.70
N ARG A 136 -5.52 4.29 -1.95
CA ARG A 136 -5.25 2.85 -1.82
C ARG A 136 -5.48 2.11 -3.12
N LEU A 137 -6.53 2.45 -3.86
CA LEU A 137 -6.80 1.88 -5.17
C LEU A 137 -5.61 2.08 -6.11
N VAL A 138 -5.11 3.30 -6.20
CA VAL A 138 -4.05 3.62 -7.17
C VAL A 138 -2.66 3.18 -6.73
N LEU A 139 -2.35 3.16 -5.43
CA LEU A 139 -1.02 2.79 -4.98
C LEU A 139 -0.91 1.31 -4.57
N ALA A 140 -1.95 0.72 -3.99
CA ALA A 140 -1.97 -0.68 -3.56
C ALA A 140 -2.75 -1.60 -4.51
N GLY A 141 -3.45 -1.07 -5.52
CA GLY A 141 -4.16 -1.85 -6.53
C GLY A 141 -5.56 -2.34 -6.12
N ARG A 142 -6.05 -1.94 -4.95
CA ARG A 142 -7.43 -2.15 -4.50
C ARG A 142 -7.82 -1.12 -3.45
N ALA A 143 -9.11 -0.83 -3.32
CA ALA A 143 -9.61 -0.12 -2.15
C ALA A 143 -9.74 -1.08 -0.96
N GLY A 144 -9.66 -0.54 0.25
CA GLY A 144 -9.69 -1.33 1.48
C GLY A 144 -9.36 -0.46 2.68
N GLU A 145 -8.96 -1.12 3.76
CA GLU A 145 -8.75 -0.48 5.06
C GLU A 145 -7.27 -0.11 5.28
N GLY A 146 -6.89 0.25 6.51
CA GLY A 146 -5.59 0.88 6.83
C GLY A 146 -4.36 -0.01 6.63
N GLU A 147 -4.52 -1.33 6.49
CA GLU A 147 -3.44 -2.25 6.13
C GLU A 147 -2.83 -1.93 4.76
N LEU A 148 -3.62 -1.38 3.83
CA LEU A 148 -3.13 -0.99 2.51
C LEU A 148 -2.20 0.21 2.56
N ASP A 149 -2.35 1.10 3.55
CA ASP A 149 -1.40 2.20 3.74
C ASP A 149 -0.01 1.66 4.06
N ARG A 150 0.08 0.51 4.72
CA ARG A 150 1.36 -0.14 5.07
C ARG A 150 2.01 -0.81 3.87
N VAL A 151 1.21 -1.42 3.00
CA VAL A 151 1.67 -1.90 1.69
C VAL A 151 2.29 -0.75 0.89
N ILE A 152 1.61 0.41 0.85
CA ILE A 152 2.09 1.61 0.14
C ILE A 152 3.46 2.06 0.67
N LEU A 153 3.64 2.04 1.99
CA LEU A 153 4.90 2.44 2.63
C LEU A 153 6.06 1.48 2.39
N LEU A 154 5.84 0.30 1.80
CA LEU A 154 6.89 -0.66 1.44
C LEU A 154 7.34 -0.54 -0.02
N LEU A 155 6.61 0.20 -0.86
CA LEU A 155 6.80 0.20 -2.32
C LEU A 155 8.15 0.74 -2.75
N ASP A 156 8.52 1.93 -2.29
CA ASP A 156 9.67 2.64 -2.84
C ASP A 156 10.99 2.04 -2.36
N GLU A 157 11.03 1.53 -1.13
CA GLU A 157 12.16 0.74 -0.63
C GLU A 157 12.31 -0.56 -1.41
N ALA A 158 11.20 -1.28 -1.69
CA ALA A 158 11.24 -2.47 -2.53
C ALA A 158 11.68 -2.17 -3.96
N ALA A 159 11.22 -1.06 -4.54
CA ALA A 159 11.57 -0.62 -5.89
C ALA A 159 13.06 -0.27 -6.04
N ALA A 160 13.73 0.10 -4.96
CA ALA A 160 15.18 0.35 -4.94
C ALA A 160 16.02 -0.95 -4.85
N LEU A 161 15.39 -2.10 -4.59
CA LEU A 161 16.06 -3.38 -4.39
C LEU A 161 15.91 -4.31 -5.61
N SER A 162 16.85 -5.23 -5.77
CA SER A 162 16.87 -6.19 -6.87
C SER A 162 16.15 -7.49 -6.52
N PHE A 163 14.82 -7.45 -6.51
CA PHE A 163 13.97 -8.66 -6.45
C PHE A 163 13.89 -9.37 -7.81
N ALA A 164 13.40 -10.60 -7.83
CA ALA A 164 13.29 -11.40 -9.05
C ALA A 164 12.35 -10.75 -10.10
N ALA A 165 11.34 -10.03 -9.64
CA ALA A 165 10.50 -9.16 -10.46
C ALA A 165 10.68 -7.70 -10.00
N PRO A 166 10.83 -6.72 -10.92
CA PRO A 166 10.93 -5.32 -10.56
C PRO A 166 9.68 -4.83 -9.82
N VAL A 167 9.87 -4.10 -8.73
CA VAL A 167 8.78 -3.46 -7.99
C VAL A 167 8.58 -2.04 -8.48
N LYS A 168 7.32 -1.66 -8.74
CA LYS A 168 6.94 -0.29 -9.11
C LYS A 168 6.83 0.58 -7.85
N SER A 169 7.56 1.69 -7.83
CA SER A 169 7.42 2.74 -6.80
C SER A 169 6.04 3.38 -6.83
N ALA A 170 5.66 4.08 -5.76
CA ALA A 170 4.41 4.83 -5.67
C ALA A 170 4.25 5.81 -6.84
N ARG A 171 5.33 6.52 -7.20
CA ARG A 171 5.36 7.40 -8.37
C ARG A 171 5.11 6.63 -9.67
N ALA A 172 5.76 5.48 -9.88
CA ALA A 172 5.54 4.69 -11.09
C ALA A 172 4.09 4.21 -11.19
N ARG A 173 3.51 3.75 -10.08
CA ARG A 173 2.13 3.26 -10.01
C ARG A 173 1.09 4.33 -10.32
N ILE A 174 1.22 5.54 -9.73
CA ILE A 174 0.27 6.64 -10.00
C ILE A 174 0.37 7.14 -11.45
N LEU A 175 1.57 7.21 -12.03
CA LEU A 175 1.75 7.63 -13.42
C LEU A 175 1.16 6.60 -14.38
N GLU A 176 1.42 5.32 -14.15
CA GLU A 176 0.81 4.24 -14.93
C GLU A 176 -0.71 4.28 -14.84
N PHE A 177 -1.27 4.43 -13.63
CA PHE A 177 -2.71 4.48 -13.43
C PHE A 177 -3.35 5.67 -14.14
N CYS A 178 -2.80 6.86 -14.00
CA CYS A 178 -3.29 8.06 -14.69
C CYS A 178 -3.24 7.88 -16.21
N SER A 179 -2.18 7.28 -16.76
CA SER A 179 -2.06 7.06 -18.22
C SER A 179 -3.05 6.06 -18.80
N VAL A 180 -3.65 5.20 -17.98
CA VAL A 180 -4.70 4.25 -18.39
C VAL A 180 -6.11 4.81 -18.14
N LEU A 181 -6.25 5.73 -17.18
CA LEU A 181 -7.52 6.31 -16.77
C LEU A 181 -7.99 7.44 -17.70
N ASP A 182 -7.07 8.00 -18.48
CA ASP A 182 -7.32 9.07 -19.48
C ASP A 182 -8.12 8.58 -20.70
#